data_AF-A0A7R7WGI6-F1
#
_entry.id   AF-A0A7R7WGI6-F1
#
_cell.length_a   1.000
_cell.length_b   1.000
_cell.length_c   1.000
_cell.angle_alpha   90.00
_cell.angle_beta   90.00
_cell.angle_gamma   90.00
#
_symmetry.space_group_name_H-M   'P 1'
#
loop_
_entity.id
_entity.type
_entity.pdbx_description
1 polymer ?
#
loop_
_entity_poly.entity_id
_entity_poly.type
_entity_poly.pdbx_seq_one_letter_code
_entity_poly.pdbx_strand_id
1 'polypeptide(L)'
;MRSFFDVLTVVCTFTLIRNVLGHSVRNPATEHAARLEQVVIHPQSRTTSVKGQLDITIGVPGHGGPVRLQLEPNRDILAQDTYIEYLDGTEPQSLDGDRERVFRGDVLVNSSSNAWHPAGRARIYLIQDGTSPLFEGAFTLFDQQYHLNLVTQTNSSYPHMEISTSGDAISTLSQNTVFPRQSTQDNTCSRPRRVALIGLATDCSYRAAFSSTDELRRGLISMVNTASEVYERTWNISLAIRNITISDESCPDTPQRDTPWNVGCSSGNLDWRLQQFASWRRWHYDPNAYWTLMTNCPTGNVVGVSIVGGLCTTYSGANVVARTSNQWQVFAHESGHMFGATHDCESQTCSTSNGDCCPLSSSSCDAGGQYIMNPSSTSYQTSFSPCTVGQVCSLLRSGRVEDDCLVHSNDTGPTISGPSTPAGECGNGIVEDGEECDCGENCADNSNSNSCCVNCRLVSGSQCDSGSGRCPSGRCEGSEDRRPLGGYEPLVIGLAAGIGGGLLLGIVIAIVWRCCGRRRVDKQDEPTLAREVNNNHIYR
;
A
#
# COMPACT_ATOMS: atom_id res chain seq x y z
N MET A 1 40.67 8.94 13.99
CA MET A 1 40.35 9.37 12.60
C MET A 1 39.65 8.29 11.79
N ARG A 2 40.01 6.99 11.88
CA ARG A 2 39.29 5.90 11.17
C ARG A 2 37.84 5.70 11.63
N SER A 3 37.59 5.64 12.94
CA SER A 3 36.22 5.47 13.48
C SER A 3 35.25 6.64 13.17
N PHE A 4 35.78 7.84 12.90
CA PHE A 4 34.97 8.99 12.49
C PHE A 4 34.58 8.92 11.01
N PHE A 5 35.45 8.33 10.17
CA PHE A 5 35.15 8.05 8.78
C PHE A 5 34.12 6.93 8.65
N ASP A 6 34.22 5.87 9.46
CA ASP A 6 33.26 4.75 9.41
C ASP A 6 31.84 5.20 9.82
N VAL A 7 31.70 6.03 10.85
CA VAL A 7 30.41 6.62 11.25
C VAL A 7 29.87 7.59 10.19
N LEU A 8 30.72 8.43 9.59
CA LEU A 8 30.30 9.33 8.51
C LEU A 8 29.89 8.55 7.25
N THR A 9 30.53 7.41 6.97
CA THR A 9 30.19 6.56 5.83
C THR A 9 28.85 5.85 6.05
N VAL A 10 28.60 5.33 7.27
CA VAL A 10 27.30 4.75 7.65
C VAL A 10 26.18 5.80 7.61
N VAL A 11 26.43 7.00 8.16
CA VAL A 11 25.46 8.11 8.13
C VAL A 11 25.22 8.61 6.69
N CYS A 12 26.25 8.66 5.83
CA CYS A 12 26.11 8.99 4.41
C CYS A 12 25.42 7.88 3.59
N THR A 13 25.58 6.59 3.92
CA THR A 13 24.84 5.50 3.26
C THR A 13 23.38 5.46 3.70
N PHE A 14 23.06 5.81 4.94
CA PHE A 14 21.66 5.93 5.40
C PHE A 14 20.97 7.20 4.90
N THR A 15 21.69 8.30 4.62
CA THR A 15 21.11 9.54 4.06
C THR A 15 21.01 9.54 2.52
N LEU A 16 21.47 8.49 1.83
CA LEU A 16 21.44 8.37 0.37
C LEU A 16 20.67 7.14 -0.13
N ILE A 17 19.72 6.59 0.63
CA ILE A 17 18.68 5.76 0.03
C ILE A 17 17.75 6.71 -0.74
N ARG A 18 18.12 7.03 -1.99
CA ARG A 18 17.17 7.59 -2.93
C ARG A 18 16.08 6.53 -3.11
N ASN A 19 14.88 6.81 -2.62
CA ASN A 19 13.70 6.02 -2.95
C ASN A 19 13.62 5.91 -4.47
N VAL A 20 13.60 4.68 -4.97
CA VAL A 20 13.33 4.43 -6.38
C VAL A 20 11.84 4.65 -6.58
N LEU A 21 11.48 5.50 -7.55
CA LEU A 21 10.08 5.77 -7.89
C LEU A 21 9.71 4.98 -9.13
N GLY A 22 8.59 4.27 -9.05
CA GLY A 22 7.88 3.73 -10.20
C GLY A 22 6.86 4.74 -10.72
N HIS A 23 6.63 4.73 -12.03
CA HIS A 23 5.67 5.63 -12.68
C HIS A 23 4.85 4.83 -13.69
N SER A 24 3.53 4.84 -13.57
CA SER A 24 2.64 4.31 -14.58
C SER A 24 2.08 5.41 -15.48
N VAL A 25 1.96 5.10 -16.78
CA VAL A 25 1.44 6.00 -17.80
C VAL A 25 0.15 5.43 -18.39
N ARG A 26 -0.87 6.25 -18.60
CA ARG A 26 -2.13 5.81 -19.22
C ARG A 26 -1.96 5.64 -20.72
N ASN A 27 -2.44 4.52 -21.25
CA ASN A 27 -2.68 4.34 -22.68
C ASN A 27 -4.20 4.34 -22.96
N PRO A 28 -4.73 5.24 -23.80
CA PRO A 28 -6.17 5.28 -24.10
C PRO A 28 -6.61 4.06 -24.92
N ALA A 29 -7.59 3.32 -24.40
CA ALA A 29 -8.32 2.29 -25.16
C ALA A 29 -9.73 2.78 -25.46
N THR A 30 -10.31 2.32 -26.57
CA THR A 30 -11.75 2.49 -26.84
C THR A 30 -12.54 1.60 -25.89
N GLU A 31 -13.59 2.11 -25.26
CA GLU A 31 -14.47 1.32 -24.39
C GLU A 31 -15.82 1.11 -25.09
N HIS A 32 -16.29 -0.15 -25.09
CA HIS A 32 -17.63 -0.50 -25.52
C HIS A 32 -18.47 -0.81 -24.29
N ALA A 33 -19.62 -0.15 -24.16
CA ALA A 33 -20.61 -0.43 -23.14
C ALA A 33 -21.89 -0.97 -23.80
N ALA A 34 -22.50 -1.96 -23.17
CA ALA A 34 -23.78 -2.52 -23.56
C ALA A 34 -24.62 -2.75 -22.31
N ARG A 35 -25.95 -2.70 -22.45
CA ARG A 35 -26.85 -3.05 -21.35
C ARG A 35 -26.69 -4.53 -21.01
N LEU A 36 -26.63 -4.86 -19.72
CA LEU A 36 -26.53 -6.25 -19.28
C LEU A 36 -27.87 -6.95 -19.51
N GLU A 37 -27.87 -8.01 -20.31
CA GLU A 37 -29.06 -8.80 -20.64
C GLU A 37 -29.09 -10.11 -19.84
N GLN A 38 -30.30 -10.66 -19.64
CA GLN A 38 -30.53 -12.00 -19.10
C GLN A 38 -29.91 -12.29 -17.72
N VAL A 39 -29.99 -11.32 -16.80
CA VAL A 39 -29.53 -11.52 -15.41
C VAL A 39 -30.51 -12.44 -14.68
N VAL A 40 -30.06 -13.63 -14.33
CA VAL A 40 -30.83 -14.61 -13.54
C VAL A 40 -30.02 -14.97 -12.30
N ILE A 41 -30.56 -14.66 -11.13
CA ILE A 41 -29.95 -15.02 -9.86
C ILE A 41 -30.51 -16.36 -9.39
N HIS A 42 -29.61 -17.25 -9.01
CA HIS A 42 -29.92 -18.55 -8.44
C HIS A 42 -29.54 -18.51 -6.95
N PRO A 43 -30.48 -18.14 -6.06
CA PRO A 43 -30.22 -18.17 -4.63
C PRO A 43 -30.06 -19.64 -4.19
N GLN A 44 -28.96 -19.95 -3.50
CA GLN A 44 -28.74 -21.30 -2.97
C GLN A 44 -29.57 -21.58 -1.69
N SER A 45 -30.15 -20.56 -1.07
CA SER A 45 -31.07 -20.68 0.08
C SER A 45 -32.49 -20.19 -0.26
N ARG A 46 -33.52 -20.88 0.27
CA ARG A 46 -34.93 -20.46 0.20
C ARG A 46 -35.24 -19.21 1.04
N THR A 47 -34.28 -18.70 1.79
CA THR A 47 -34.38 -17.43 2.53
C THR A 47 -33.80 -16.31 1.68
N THR A 48 -34.52 -15.19 1.58
CA THR A 48 -34.17 -13.97 0.82
C THR A 48 -32.94 -13.21 1.35
N SER A 49 -32.11 -13.85 2.19
CA SER A 49 -30.95 -13.24 2.84
C SER A 49 -29.67 -13.76 2.19
N VAL A 50 -28.90 -12.85 1.59
CA VAL A 50 -27.67 -13.08 0.81
C VAL A 50 -26.46 -13.42 1.71
N LYS A 51 -26.67 -14.08 2.85
CA LYS A 51 -25.60 -14.43 3.81
C LYS A 51 -24.73 -15.63 3.37
N GLY A 52 -24.90 -16.12 2.13
CA GLY A 52 -24.25 -17.33 1.62
C GLY A 52 -23.78 -17.20 0.18
N GLN A 53 -23.51 -18.34 -0.47
CA GLN A 53 -23.14 -18.38 -1.88
C GLN A 53 -24.25 -17.82 -2.77
N LEU A 54 -23.83 -17.07 -3.79
CA LEU A 54 -24.68 -16.38 -4.74
C LEU A 54 -24.26 -16.77 -6.16
N ASP A 55 -25.16 -17.43 -6.89
CA ASP A 55 -24.90 -17.76 -8.29
C ASP A 55 -25.66 -16.78 -9.20
N ILE A 56 -24.97 -16.09 -10.10
CA ILE A 56 -25.56 -15.13 -11.04
C ILE A 56 -25.27 -15.58 -12.46
N THR A 57 -26.31 -15.85 -13.24
CA THR A 57 -26.17 -16.09 -14.68
C THR A 57 -26.41 -14.78 -15.43
N ILE A 58 -25.53 -14.43 -16.36
CA ILE A 58 -25.60 -13.21 -17.18
C ILE A 58 -25.39 -13.53 -18.67
N GLY A 59 -25.99 -12.73 -19.54
CA GLY A 59 -25.65 -12.69 -20.96
C GLY A 59 -24.48 -11.73 -21.21
N VAL A 60 -23.44 -12.21 -21.90
CA VAL A 60 -22.27 -11.39 -22.27
C VAL A 60 -22.31 -11.13 -23.78
N PRO A 61 -22.34 -9.86 -24.23
CA PRO A 61 -22.32 -9.54 -25.66
C PRO A 61 -21.15 -10.20 -26.39
N GLY A 62 -21.41 -10.81 -27.54
CA GLY A 62 -20.42 -11.54 -28.33
C GLY A 62 -20.14 -12.97 -27.84
N HIS A 63 -20.61 -13.36 -26.65
CA HIS A 63 -20.57 -14.74 -26.20
C HIS A 63 -21.89 -15.46 -26.56
N GLY A 64 -21.80 -16.58 -27.28
CA GLY A 64 -22.97 -17.31 -27.80
C GLY A 64 -23.79 -18.09 -26.76
N GLY A 65 -23.52 -17.94 -25.46
CA GLY A 65 -24.17 -18.69 -24.38
C GLY A 65 -24.19 -17.93 -23.05
N PRO A 66 -24.88 -18.47 -22.03
CA PRO A 66 -24.94 -17.86 -20.70
C PRO A 66 -23.62 -18.06 -19.95
N VAL A 67 -23.21 -17.02 -19.20
CA VAL A 67 -22.07 -17.04 -18.29
C VAL A 67 -22.58 -17.09 -16.86
N ARG A 68 -22.06 -18.00 -16.02
CA ARG A 68 -22.45 -18.11 -14.61
C ARG A 68 -21.31 -17.64 -13.71
N LEU A 69 -21.59 -16.68 -12.85
CA LEU A 69 -20.75 -16.23 -11.76
C LEU A 69 -21.13 -17.05 -10.52
N GLN A 70 -20.23 -17.91 -10.05
CA GLN A 70 -20.41 -18.66 -8.80
C GLN A 70 -19.67 -17.92 -7.69
N LEU A 71 -20.41 -17.21 -6.83
CA LEU A 71 -19.84 -16.24 -5.89
C LEU A 71 -19.96 -16.69 -4.44
N GLU A 72 -18.96 -16.34 -3.65
CA GLU A 72 -18.93 -16.44 -2.19
C GLU A 72 -18.59 -15.08 -1.56
N PRO A 73 -19.05 -14.81 -0.32
CA PRO A 73 -18.66 -13.60 0.40
C PRO A 73 -17.14 -13.51 0.58
N ASN A 74 -16.56 -12.38 0.21
CA ASN A 74 -15.13 -12.13 0.32
C ASN A 74 -14.81 -11.33 1.59
N ARG A 75 -14.62 -12.07 2.69
CA ARG A 75 -14.36 -11.48 4.02
C ARG A 75 -12.94 -10.97 4.21
N ASP A 76 -12.04 -11.25 3.26
CA ASP A 76 -10.65 -10.82 3.34
C ASP A 76 -10.45 -9.37 2.86
N ILE A 77 -11.47 -8.71 2.28
CA ILE A 77 -11.30 -7.36 1.69
C ILE A 77 -11.45 -6.24 2.71
N LEU A 78 -12.26 -6.43 3.74
CA LEU A 78 -12.44 -5.44 4.81
C LEU A 78 -12.04 -6.12 6.12
N ALA A 79 -11.07 -5.55 6.84
CA ALA A 79 -10.75 -5.99 8.20
C ALA A 79 -11.95 -5.74 9.15
N GLN A 80 -11.99 -6.44 10.30
CA GLN A 80 -13.11 -6.29 11.24
C GLN A 80 -13.21 -4.88 11.84
N ASP A 81 -12.09 -4.19 12.01
CA ASP A 81 -11.98 -2.83 12.52
C ASP A 81 -11.98 -1.78 11.41
N THR A 82 -12.42 -2.11 10.19
CA THR A 82 -12.38 -1.15 9.08
C THR A 82 -13.34 0.01 9.29
N TYR A 83 -12.80 1.23 9.21
CA TYR A 83 -13.59 2.45 9.32
C TYR A 83 -13.22 3.48 8.25
N ILE A 84 -14.16 4.40 8.01
CA ILE A 84 -13.96 5.63 7.27
C ILE A 84 -13.77 6.77 8.26
N GLU A 85 -12.71 7.54 8.07
CA GLU A 85 -12.48 8.83 8.70
C GLU A 85 -12.79 9.95 7.71
N TYR A 86 -13.55 10.96 8.14
CA TYR A 86 -13.87 12.12 7.33
C TYR A 86 -13.08 13.34 7.81
N LEU A 87 -12.43 14.04 6.88
CA LEU A 87 -11.64 15.24 7.22
C LEU A 87 -12.49 16.49 7.51
N ASP A 88 -13.79 16.44 7.24
CA ASP A 88 -14.75 17.52 7.53
C ASP A 88 -15.22 17.52 9.00
N GLY A 89 -14.74 16.57 9.81
CA GLY A 89 -15.13 16.40 11.20
C GLY A 89 -16.39 15.55 11.40
N THR A 90 -16.93 14.94 10.34
CA THR A 90 -17.98 13.93 10.45
C THR A 90 -17.46 12.73 11.25
N GLU A 91 -18.31 12.20 12.12
CA GLU A 91 -17.99 11.03 12.95
C GLU A 91 -17.54 9.83 12.10
N PRO A 92 -16.53 9.07 12.55
CA PRO A 92 -16.07 7.89 11.83
C PRO A 92 -17.18 6.87 11.57
N GLN A 93 -17.16 6.27 10.38
CA GLN A 93 -18.17 5.31 9.94
C GLN A 93 -17.59 3.90 9.81
N SER A 94 -18.16 2.92 10.52
CA SER A 94 -17.83 1.49 10.34
C SER A 94 -18.32 0.95 8.98
N LEU A 95 -17.55 0.02 8.41
CA LEU A 95 -17.87 -0.71 7.18
C LEU A 95 -18.35 -2.15 7.40
N ASP A 96 -18.83 -2.49 8.61
CA ASP A 96 -19.33 -3.84 8.90
C ASP A 96 -20.45 -4.29 7.94
N GLY A 97 -21.34 -3.36 7.56
CA GLY A 97 -22.42 -3.65 6.61
C GLY A 97 -21.92 -3.92 5.18
N ASP A 98 -20.77 -3.38 4.81
CA ASP A 98 -20.15 -3.63 3.51
C ASP A 98 -19.46 -4.97 3.43
N ARG A 99 -18.98 -5.49 4.56
CA ARG A 99 -18.25 -6.76 4.63
C ARG A 99 -19.09 -7.96 4.20
N GLU A 100 -20.41 -7.85 4.31
CA GLU A 100 -21.37 -8.86 3.82
C GLU A 100 -21.75 -8.66 2.34
N ARG A 101 -21.33 -7.57 1.70
CA ARG A 101 -21.69 -7.18 0.33
C ARG A 101 -20.57 -7.36 -0.69
N VAL A 102 -19.36 -7.65 -0.25
CA VAL A 102 -18.22 -7.93 -1.13
C VAL A 102 -18.16 -9.42 -1.44
N PHE A 103 -18.07 -9.77 -2.72
CA PHE A 103 -18.06 -11.15 -3.20
C PHE A 103 -16.86 -11.41 -4.12
N ARG A 104 -16.43 -12.68 -4.15
CA ARG A 104 -15.45 -13.23 -5.09
C ARG A 104 -15.94 -14.57 -5.63
N GLY A 105 -15.43 -15.01 -6.77
CA GLY A 105 -15.85 -16.31 -7.29
C GLY A 105 -15.28 -16.71 -8.63
N ASP A 106 -15.78 -17.84 -9.12
CA ASP A 106 -15.43 -18.40 -10.42
C ASP A 106 -16.44 -17.98 -11.49
N VAL A 107 -15.93 -17.71 -12.68
CA VAL A 107 -16.73 -17.50 -13.89
C VAL A 107 -16.77 -18.82 -14.64
N LEU A 108 -17.97 -19.31 -14.90
CA LEU A 108 -18.24 -20.60 -15.54
C LEU A 108 -18.97 -20.39 -16.86
N VAL A 109 -18.60 -21.15 -17.87
CA VAL A 109 -19.30 -21.22 -19.17
C VAL A 109 -19.91 -22.60 -19.37
N ASN A 110 -21.01 -22.68 -20.09
CA ASN A 110 -21.65 -23.95 -20.41
C ASN A 110 -21.08 -24.51 -21.73
N SER A 111 -20.51 -25.72 -21.67
CA SER A 111 -20.09 -26.46 -22.87
C SER A 111 -21.29 -27.14 -23.55
N SER A 112 -21.14 -27.50 -24.82
CA SER A 112 -22.11 -28.28 -25.61
C SER A 112 -22.55 -29.61 -24.96
N SER A 113 -21.85 -30.07 -23.91
CA SER A 113 -22.19 -31.24 -23.09
C SER A 113 -23.06 -30.94 -21.84
N ASN A 114 -23.63 -29.74 -21.70
CA ASN A 114 -24.35 -29.29 -20.48
C ASN A 114 -23.51 -29.30 -19.19
N ALA A 115 -22.19 -29.20 -19.32
CA ALA A 115 -21.26 -29.13 -18.20
C ALA A 115 -20.69 -27.71 -18.06
N TRP A 116 -20.67 -27.20 -16.82
CA TRP A 116 -20.08 -25.90 -16.49
C TRP A 116 -18.58 -26.03 -16.29
N HIS A 117 -17.81 -25.20 -16.99
CA HIS A 117 -16.35 -25.19 -16.91
C HIS A 117 -15.82 -23.82 -16.49
N PRO A 118 -14.79 -23.76 -15.61
CA PRO A 118 -14.13 -22.50 -15.28
C PRO A 118 -13.53 -21.81 -16.49
N ALA A 119 -13.80 -20.52 -16.61
CA ALA A 119 -13.35 -19.65 -17.70
C ALA A 119 -12.80 -18.30 -17.22
N GLY A 120 -12.88 -18.01 -15.93
CA GLY A 120 -12.28 -16.81 -15.34
C GLY A 120 -12.69 -16.59 -13.89
N ARG A 121 -12.58 -15.36 -13.41
CA ARG A 121 -12.80 -14.98 -12.01
C ARG A 121 -13.68 -13.74 -11.91
N ALA A 122 -14.49 -13.65 -10.86
CA ALA A 122 -15.41 -12.54 -10.63
C ALA A 122 -15.15 -11.88 -9.27
N ARG A 123 -15.29 -10.56 -9.23
CA ARG A 123 -15.18 -9.71 -8.05
C ARG A 123 -16.34 -8.72 -8.08
N ILE A 124 -17.27 -8.87 -7.15
CA ILE A 124 -18.56 -8.19 -7.20
C ILE A 124 -18.82 -7.47 -5.88
N TYR A 125 -19.41 -6.28 -5.95
CA TYR A 125 -20.00 -5.57 -4.83
C TYR A 125 -21.52 -5.54 -5.01
N LEU A 126 -22.25 -6.02 -4.00
CA LEU A 126 -23.70 -6.13 -4.01
C LEU A 126 -24.34 -4.86 -3.41
N ILE A 127 -24.97 -4.08 -4.27
CA ILE A 127 -25.58 -2.79 -3.92
C ILE A 127 -26.98 -3.01 -3.35
N GLN A 128 -27.77 -3.85 -4.00
CA GLN A 128 -29.13 -4.14 -3.60
C GLN A 128 -29.40 -5.65 -3.65
N ASP A 129 -30.02 -6.16 -2.58
CA ASP A 129 -30.46 -7.54 -2.45
C ASP A 129 -31.93 -7.69 -2.91
N GLY A 130 -32.40 -8.94 -2.99
CA GLY A 130 -33.82 -9.25 -3.23
C GLY A 130 -34.07 -9.86 -4.60
N THR A 131 -35.30 -9.72 -5.11
CA THR A 131 -35.74 -10.34 -6.38
C THR A 131 -35.19 -9.66 -7.63
N SER A 132 -34.68 -8.43 -7.49
CA SER A 132 -34.03 -7.67 -8.56
C SER A 132 -32.73 -7.04 -8.01
N PRO A 133 -31.68 -7.85 -7.76
CA PRO A 133 -30.48 -7.36 -7.14
C PRO A 133 -29.68 -6.49 -8.11
N LEU A 134 -29.02 -5.49 -7.55
CA LEU A 134 -28.13 -4.58 -8.26
C LEU A 134 -26.73 -4.80 -7.74
N PHE A 135 -25.78 -4.96 -8.66
CA PHE A 135 -24.39 -5.17 -8.32
C PHE A 135 -23.49 -4.49 -9.33
N GLU A 136 -22.26 -4.26 -8.93
CA GLU A 136 -21.19 -3.73 -9.76
C GLU A 136 -19.91 -4.52 -9.49
N GLY A 137 -18.90 -4.36 -10.32
CA GLY A 137 -17.62 -5.03 -10.14
C GLY A 137 -16.95 -5.37 -11.45
N ALA A 138 -16.11 -6.40 -11.42
CA ALA A 138 -15.39 -6.85 -12.60
C ALA A 138 -15.31 -8.37 -12.64
N PHE A 139 -15.22 -8.91 -13.85
CA PHE A 139 -14.90 -10.31 -14.04
C PHE A 139 -14.02 -10.51 -15.26
N THR A 140 -13.29 -11.62 -15.27
CA THR A 140 -12.54 -12.09 -16.43
C THR A 140 -13.26 -13.25 -17.08
N LEU A 141 -13.23 -13.30 -18.41
CA LEU A 141 -13.75 -14.41 -19.21
C LEU A 141 -12.76 -14.66 -20.34
N PHE A 142 -12.07 -15.80 -20.30
CA PHE A 142 -10.97 -16.14 -21.22
C PHE A 142 -9.92 -15.02 -21.29
N ASP A 143 -9.50 -14.54 -20.12
CA ASP A 143 -8.54 -13.45 -19.92
C ASP A 143 -8.97 -12.06 -20.41
N GLN A 144 -10.15 -11.96 -21.03
CA GLN A 144 -10.77 -10.68 -21.31
C GLN A 144 -11.44 -10.13 -20.06
N GLN A 145 -11.17 -8.86 -19.75
CA GLN A 145 -11.82 -8.18 -18.64
C GLN A 145 -13.13 -7.51 -19.04
N TYR A 146 -14.11 -7.66 -18.17
CA TYR A 146 -15.40 -7.00 -18.23
C TYR A 146 -15.67 -6.25 -16.93
N HIS A 147 -16.23 -5.05 -17.05
CA HIS A 147 -16.69 -4.23 -15.95
C HIS A 147 -18.21 -4.19 -15.93
N LEU A 148 -18.78 -4.35 -14.74
CA LEU A 148 -20.20 -4.29 -14.48
C LEU A 148 -20.46 -2.98 -13.73
N ASN A 149 -21.19 -2.06 -14.37
CA ASN A 149 -21.46 -0.73 -13.85
C ASN A 149 -22.95 -0.56 -13.57
N LEU A 150 -23.28 0.04 -12.43
CA LEU A 150 -24.63 0.49 -12.15
C LEU A 150 -24.85 1.86 -12.81
N VAL A 151 -25.90 1.98 -13.61
CA VAL A 151 -26.32 3.24 -14.21
C VAL A 151 -27.61 3.72 -13.55
N THR A 152 -27.49 4.80 -12.77
CA THR A 152 -28.60 5.52 -12.14
C THR A 152 -28.83 6.82 -12.91
N GLN A 153 -29.77 6.86 -13.86
CA GLN A 153 -30.13 8.11 -14.53
C GLN A 153 -31.09 8.95 -13.69
N THR A 154 -30.93 10.28 -13.74
CA THR A 154 -31.73 11.26 -12.99
C THR A 154 -33.14 11.47 -13.54
N ASN A 155 -33.44 10.99 -14.75
CA ASN A 155 -34.75 11.13 -15.41
C ASN A 155 -35.47 9.78 -15.52
N SER A 156 -36.20 9.42 -14.46
CA SER A 156 -37.36 8.50 -14.46
C SER A 156 -37.17 7.05 -14.92
N SER A 157 -35.98 6.61 -15.32
CA SER A 157 -35.72 5.19 -15.61
C SER A 157 -35.21 4.46 -14.38
N TYR A 158 -35.74 3.24 -14.17
CA TYR A 158 -35.24 2.34 -13.13
C TYR A 158 -33.73 2.09 -13.31
N PRO A 159 -32.95 1.95 -12.21
CA PRO A 159 -31.54 1.63 -12.30
C PRO A 159 -31.32 0.36 -13.12
N HIS A 160 -30.35 0.38 -14.02
CA HIS A 160 -29.95 -0.79 -14.80
C HIS A 160 -28.45 -1.02 -14.74
N MET A 161 -28.03 -2.24 -15.06
CA MET A 161 -26.62 -2.61 -15.12
C MET A 161 -26.14 -2.56 -16.57
N GLU A 162 -24.91 -2.10 -16.75
CA GLU A 162 -24.18 -2.11 -18.02
C GLU A 162 -22.92 -2.95 -17.88
N ILE A 163 -22.61 -3.68 -18.95
CA ILE A 163 -21.35 -4.39 -19.11
C ILE A 163 -20.47 -3.60 -20.07
N SER A 164 -19.23 -3.36 -19.68
CA SER A 164 -18.25 -2.65 -20.50
C SER A 164 -16.95 -3.43 -20.62
N THR A 165 -16.27 -3.26 -21.75
CA THR A 165 -14.99 -3.89 -22.07
C THR A 165 -14.22 -3.05 -23.08
N SER A 166 -12.90 -3.22 -23.17
CA SER A 166 -12.07 -2.47 -24.11
C SER A 166 -12.06 -3.08 -25.53
N GLY A 167 -12.03 -2.19 -26.53
CA GLY A 167 -12.34 -2.45 -27.94
C GLY A 167 -11.27 -3.14 -28.78
N ASP A 168 -10.09 -3.40 -28.25
CA ASP A 168 -9.11 -4.25 -28.94
C ASP A 168 -9.51 -5.74 -28.87
N ALA A 169 -10.42 -6.11 -27.97
CA ALA A 169 -10.82 -7.48 -27.65
C ALA A 169 -11.87 -8.12 -28.58
N ILE A 170 -12.69 -7.31 -29.28
CA ILE A 170 -13.73 -7.87 -30.15
C ILE A 170 -13.11 -8.58 -31.38
N SER A 171 -11.89 -8.18 -31.76
CA SER A 171 -11.14 -8.80 -32.87
C SER A 171 -10.43 -10.11 -32.49
N THR A 172 -10.22 -10.38 -31.19
CA THR A 172 -9.50 -11.57 -30.68
C THR A 172 -10.42 -12.70 -30.19
N LEU A 173 -11.74 -12.53 -30.25
CA LEU A 173 -12.74 -13.60 -30.02
C LEU A 173 -12.63 -14.81 -30.98
N SER A 174 -11.70 -14.78 -31.94
CA SER A 174 -11.44 -15.86 -32.90
C SER A 174 -10.42 -16.90 -32.43
N GLN A 175 -9.77 -16.70 -31.28
CA GLN A 175 -8.86 -17.69 -30.72
C GLN A 175 -9.38 -18.12 -29.34
N ASN A 176 -10.05 -19.28 -29.31
CA ASN A 176 -10.25 -20.12 -28.12
C ASN A 176 -8.89 -20.59 -27.55
N THR A 177 -7.93 -19.69 -27.36
CA THR A 177 -6.75 -19.97 -26.57
C THR A 177 -7.18 -19.80 -25.14
N VAL A 178 -7.70 -20.91 -24.58
CA VAL A 178 -7.59 -21.16 -23.15
C VAL A 178 -6.11 -21.00 -22.84
N PHE A 179 -5.69 -19.86 -22.27
CA PHE A 179 -4.36 -19.80 -21.70
C PHE A 179 -4.36 -20.89 -20.63
N PRO A 180 -3.48 -21.90 -20.74
CA PRO A 180 -3.42 -22.93 -19.73
C PRO A 180 -3.18 -22.22 -18.42
N ARG A 181 -4.09 -22.43 -17.45
CA ARG A 181 -3.95 -22.03 -16.05
C ARG A 181 -2.49 -22.29 -15.69
N GLN A 182 -1.69 -21.23 -15.59
CA GLN A 182 -0.25 -21.39 -15.43
C GLN A 182 -0.05 -22.30 -14.22
N SER A 183 0.60 -23.44 -14.44
CA SER A 183 0.77 -24.47 -13.43
C SER A 183 1.24 -23.80 -12.15
N THR A 184 0.44 -23.91 -11.08
CA THR A 184 0.73 -23.34 -9.75
C THR A 184 1.84 -24.11 -9.03
N GLN A 185 2.56 -25.00 -9.72
CA GLN A 185 3.74 -25.64 -9.19
C GLN A 185 4.93 -24.67 -9.35
N ASP A 186 5.29 -23.99 -8.26
CA ASP A 186 6.49 -23.17 -8.01
C ASP A 186 6.41 -21.63 -8.15
N ASN A 187 5.25 -21.03 -8.44
CA ASN A 187 5.17 -19.56 -8.65
C ASN A 187 4.62 -18.75 -7.46
N THR A 188 3.93 -19.37 -6.50
CA THR A 188 3.67 -18.69 -5.22
C THR A 188 4.99 -18.70 -4.46
N CYS A 189 5.28 -17.69 -3.64
CA CYS A 189 6.54 -17.62 -2.88
C CYS A 189 6.71 -18.76 -1.83
N SER A 190 5.94 -19.86 -1.95
CA SER A 190 5.83 -21.01 -1.05
C SER A 190 5.50 -20.53 0.37
N ARG A 191 4.45 -19.73 0.50
CA ARG A 191 4.03 -19.13 1.77
C ARG A 191 2.55 -19.42 2.07
N PRO A 192 2.20 -19.56 3.36
CA PRO A 192 0.80 -19.60 3.78
C PRO A 192 0.08 -18.31 3.34
N ARG A 193 -1.25 -18.37 3.29
CA ARG A 193 -2.06 -17.21 2.90
C ARG A 193 -1.81 -16.06 3.87
N ARG A 194 -1.57 -14.87 3.32
CA ARG A 194 -1.29 -13.64 4.06
C ARG A 194 -2.25 -12.54 3.62
N VAL A 195 -2.42 -11.53 4.45
CA VAL A 195 -3.24 -10.36 4.17
C VAL A 195 -2.40 -9.11 4.40
N ALA A 196 -2.32 -8.27 3.37
CA ALA A 196 -1.77 -6.93 3.46
C ALA A 196 -2.91 -5.97 3.79
N LEU A 197 -2.93 -5.47 5.04
CA LEU A 197 -3.83 -4.40 5.44
C LEU A 197 -3.36 -3.11 4.80
N ILE A 198 -4.24 -2.37 4.12
CA ILE A 198 -3.91 -1.14 3.41
C ILE A 198 -4.79 0.02 3.88
N GLY A 199 -4.21 1.21 3.86
CA GLY A 199 -4.93 2.46 4.02
C GLY A 199 -5.19 3.13 2.67
N LEU A 200 -6.36 3.72 2.50
CA LEU A 200 -6.72 4.55 1.36
C LEU A 200 -7.01 5.96 1.84
N ALA A 201 -6.48 6.97 1.17
CA ALA A 201 -6.85 8.36 1.39
C ALA A 201 -7.38 8.95 0.08
N THR A 202 -8.41 9.77 0.11
CA THR A 202 -8.88 10.51 -1.06
C THR A 202 -8.67 11.99 -0.85
N ASP A 203 -8.09 12.68 -1.83
CA ASP A 203 -8.05 14.14 -1.82
C ASP A 203 -9.38 14.74 -2.28
N CYS A 204 -9.53 16.04 -2.07
CA CYS A 204 -10.70 16.81 -2.47
C CYS A 204 -11.06 16.66 -3.95
N SER A 205 -10.06 16.62 -4.84
CA SER A 205 -10.27 16.49 -6.28
C SER A 205 -10.87 15.13 -6.65
N TYR A 206 -10.46 14.08 -5.93
CA TYR A 206 -11.01 12.75 -6.07
C TYR A 206 -12.44 12.69 -5.53
N ARG A 207 -12.68 13.22 -4.32
CA ARG A 207 -14.03 13.28 -3.73
C ARG A 207 -15.01 14.03 -4.63
N ALA A 208 -14.61 15.17 -5.18
CA ALA A 208 -15.43 16.02 -6.07
C ALA A 208 -15.85 15.32 -7.37
N ALA A 209 -15.14 14.26 -7.77
CA ALA A 209 -15.42 13.55 -8.99
C ALA A 209 -16.57 12.52 -8.86
N PHE A 210 -17.10 12.31 -7.65
CA PHE A 210 -18.23 11.40 -7.38
C PHE A 210 -19.46 12.17 -6.92
N SER A 211 -20.64 11.65 -7.26
CA SER A 211 -21.91 12.29 -6.89
C SER A 211 -22.24 12.16 -5.40
N SER A 212 -21.67 11.15 -4.74
CA SER A 212 -21.89 10.88 -3.33
C SER A 212 -20.71 10.14 -2.72
N THR A 213 -20.58 10.25 -1.39
CA THR A 213 -19.61 9.47 -0.61
C THR A 213 -19.86 7.96 -0.74
N ASP A 214 -21.12 7.52 -0.87
CA ASP A 214 -21.47 6.11 -1.07
C ASP A 214 -20.96 5.56 -2.41
N GLU A 215 -21.07 6.33 -3.49
CA GLU A 215 -20.52 5.95 -4.79
C GLU A 215 -18.98 5.82 -4.72
N LEU A 216 -18.31 6.82 -4.12
CA LEU A 216 -16.86 6.79 -3.91
C LEU A 216 -16.44 5.59 -3.08
N ARG A 217 -17.09 5.37 -1.93
CA ARG A 217 -16.81 4.26 -1.00
C ARG A 217 -16.91 2.91 -1.68
N ARG A 218 -18.00 2.65 -2.41
CA ARG A 218 -18.17 1.41 -3.18
C ARG A 218 -17.12 1.27 -4.29
N GLY A 219 -16.79 2.37 -4.97
CA GLY A 219 -15.74 2.41 -5.98
C GLY A 219 -14.36 1.99 -5.43
N LEU A 220 -13.96 2.50 -4.27
CA LEU A 220 -12.71 2.12 -3.60
C LEU A 220 -12.71 0.63 -3.20
N ILE A 221 -13.79 0.15 -2.61
CA ILE A 221 -13.92 -1.27 -2.21
C ILE A 221 -13.85 -2.19 -3.44
N SER A 222 -14.54 -1.83 -4.52
CA SER A 222 -14.56 -2.57 -5.78
C SER A 222 -13.17 -2.60 -6.44
N MET A 223 -12.45 -1.47 -6.43
CA MET A 223 -11.09 -1.36 -6.93
C MET A 223 -10.15 -2.33 -6.19
N VAL A 224 -10.14 -2.31 -4.86
CA VAL A 224 -9.29 -3.20 -4.06
C VAL A 224 -9.73 -4.66 -4.19
N ASN A 225 -11.03 -4.96 -4.18
CA ASN A 225 -11.53 -6.32 -4.37
C ASN A 225 -11.09 -6.91 -5.72
N THR A 226 -11.11 -6.10 -6.78
CA THR A 226 -10.67 -6.49 -8.12
C THR A 226 -9.15 -6.70 -8.16
N ALA A 227 -8.37 -5.72 -7.68
CA ALA A 227 -6.91 -5.82 -7.67
C ALA A 227 -6.40 -6.96 -6.78
N SER A 228 -7.05 -7.22 -5.64
CA SER A 228 -6.67 -8.31 -4.72
C SER A 228 -6.67 -9.67 -5.42
N GLU A 229 -7.51 -9.88 -6.44
CA GLU A 229 -7.56 -11.14 -7.20
C GLU A 229 -6.20 -11.53 -7.80
N VAL A 230 -5.50 -10.57 -8.43
CA VAL A 230 -4.22 -10.86 -9.08
C VAL A 230 -3.11 -11.14 -8.06
N TYR A 231 -3.17 -10.52 -6.88
CA TYR A 231 -2.25 -10.81 -5.76
C TYR A 231 -2.52 -12.16 -5.12
N GLU A 232 -3.80 -12.48 -4.90
CA GLU A 232 -4.23 -13.75 -4.31
C GLU A 232 -3.80 -14.92 -5.19
N ARG A 233 -4.01 -14.80 -6.50
CA ARG A 233 -3.65 -15.86 -7.47
C ARG A 233 -2.13 -16.01 -7.61
N THR A 234 -1.38 -14.92 -7.53
CA THR A 234 0.05 -14.90 -7.84
C THR A 234 0.92 -15.25 -6.63
N TRP A 235 0.64 -14.64 -5.47
CA TRP A 235 1.48 -14.74 -4.29
C TRP A 235 0.78 -15.31 -3.06
N ASN A 236 -0.50 -15.66 -3.15
CA ASN A 236 -1.33 -16.05 -2.01
C ASN A 236 -1.42 -14.94 -0.95
N ILE A 237 -1.42 -13.68 -1.39
CA ILE A 237 -1.56 -12.49 -0.57
C ILE A 237 -2.87 -11.80 -0.94
N SER A 238 -3.74 -11.54 0.03
CA SER A 238 -4.91 -10.68 -0.17
C SER A 238 -4.56 -9.23 0.15
N LEU A 239 -5.03 -8.29 -0.66
CA LEU A 239 -5.08 -6.88 -0.29
C LEU A 239 -6.40 -6.60 0.42
N ALA A 240 -6.34 -5.97 1.58
CA ALA A 240 -7.49 -5.73 2.45
C ALA A 240 -7.49 -4.28 2.96
N ILE A 241 -8.61 -3.59 2.81
CA ILE A 241 -8.78 -2.23 3.34
C ILE A 241 -8.94 -2.32 4.85
N ARG A 242 -8.19 -1.49 5.56
CA ARG A 242 -8.36 -1.25 6.99
C ARG A 242 -8.78 0.19 7.30
N ASN A 243 -8.20 1.15 6.60
CA ASN A 243 -8.52 2.56 6.81
C ASN A 243 -8.92 3.22 5.50
N ILE A 244 -9.97 4.04 5.54
CA ILE A 244 -10.29 4.95 4.45
C ILE A 244 -10.39 6.37 5.03
N THR A 245 -9.61 7.31 4.51
CA THR A 245 -9.72 8.73 4.85
C THR A 245 -10.34 9.47 3.67
N ILE A 246 -11.46 10.16 3.89
CA ILE A 246 -12.19 10.89 2.84
C ILE A 246 -12.12 12.39 3.10
N SER A 247 -11.58 13.13 2.13
CA SER A 247 -11.61 14.60 2.12
C SER A 247 -12.99 15.14 1.74
N ASP A 248 -13.27 16.41 2.10
CA ASP A 248 -14.39 17.16 1.54
C ASP A 248 -14.25 17.36 0.02
N GLU A 249 -15.36 17.56 -0.69
CA GLU A 249 -15.34 17.83 -2.14
C GLU A 249 -14.71 19.18 -2.50
N SER A 250 -14.77 20.15 -1.59
CA SER A 250 -14.15 21.45 -1.75
C SER A 250 -12.70 21.39 -1.29
N CYS A 251 -11.78 21.67 -2.21
CA CYS A 251 -10.37 21.76 -1.87
C CYS A 251 -10.09 22.96 -0.95
N PRO A 252 -9.26 22.80 0.10
CA PRO A 252 -8.91 23.90 0.96
C PRO A 252 -8.04 24.94 0.22
N ASP A 253 -8.26 26.22 0.51
CA ASP A 253 -7.50 27.33 -0.09
C ASP A 253 -6.01 27.28 0.28
N THR A 254 -5.69 26.74 1.46
CA THR A 254 -4.32 26.56 1.94
C THR A 254 -4.11 25.12 2.43
N PRO A 255 -2.97 24.48 2.11
CA PRO A 255 -2.68 23.12 2.57
C PRO A 255 -2.70 23.06 4.10
N GLN A 256 -3.48 22.14 4.65
CA GLN A 256 -3.52 21.93 6.10
C GLN A 256 -2.27 21.18 6.57
N ARG A 257 -1.81 21.47 7.79
CA ARG A 257 -0.59 20.88 8.36
C ARG A 257 -0.67 19.36 8.46
N ASP A 258 -1.82 18.84 8.88
CA ASP A 258 -1.99 17.41 9.16
C ASP A 258 -2.42 16.62 7.92
N THR A 259 -2.84 17.29 6.84
CA THR A 259 -3.22 16.70 5.55
C THR A 259 -2.64 17.51 4.38
N PRO A 260 -1.30 17.69 4.29
CA PRO A 260 -0.66 18.57 3.31
C PRO A 260 -0.85 18.10 1.85
N TRP A 261 -1.28 16.84 1.68
CA TRP A 261 -1.61 16.21 0.41
C TRP A 261 -3.03 16.54 -0.08
N ASN A 262 -3.93 17.02 0.79
CA ASN A 262 -5.31 17.37 0.42
C ASN A 262 -5.38 18.76 -0.23
N VAL A 263 -5.05 18.82 -1.51
CA VAL A 263 -4.97 20.08 -2.27
C VAL A 263 -5.48 19.92 -3.70
N GLY A 264 -5.89 21.03 -4.32
CA GLY A 264 -6.32 21.06 -5.72
C GLY A 264 -5.21 20.74 -6.73
N CYS A 265 -5.59 20.43 -7.97
CA CYS A 265 -4.65 19.96 -9.01
C CYS A 265 -3.56 20.97 -9.39
N SER A 266 -3.75 22.27 -9.14
CA SER A 266 -2.77 23.31 -9.44
C SER A 266 -1.58 23.35 -8.47
N SER A 267 -1.64 22.67 -7.33
CA SER A 267 -0.62 22.77 -6.28
C SER A 267 0.67 21.99 -6.58
N GLY A 268 0.59 20.93 -7.40
CA GLY A 268 1.75 20.11 -7.72
C GLY A 268 1.41 18.88 -8.56
N ASN A 269 2.44 18.31 -9.18
CA ASN A 269 2.36 17.06 -9.95
C ASN A 269 2.30 15.83 -9.02
N LEU A 270 2.18 14.63 -9.60
CA LEU A 270 2.07 13.38 -8.84
C LEU A 270 3.30 13.10 -7.95
N ASP A 271 4.51 13.45 -8.39
CA ASP A 271 5.72 13.33 -7.56
C ASP A 271 5.64 14.20 -6.31
N TRP A 272 5.20 15.45 -6.47
CA TRP A 272 5.02 16.36 -5.35
C TRP A 272 3.93 15.85 -4.40
N ARG A 273 2.82 15.31 -4.93
CA ARG A 273 1.74 14.70 -4.15
C ARG A 273 2.23 13.49 -3.36
N LEU A 274 3.02 12.63 -3.98
CA LEU A 274 3.65 11.50 -3.32
C LEU A 274 4.57 11.96 -2.20
N GLN A 275 5.36 13.02 -2.40
CA GLN A 275 6.21 13.57 -1.35
C GLN A 275 5.40 14.09 -0.16
N GLN A 276 4.29 14.80 -0.39
CA GLN A 276 3.42 15.26 0.69
C GLN A 276 2.77 14.08 1.43
N PHE A 277 2.29 13.09 0.68
CA PHE A 277 1.62 11.93 1.23
C PHE A 277 2.57 11.00 1.99
N ALA A 278 3.76 10.75 1.47
CA ALA A 278 4.80 10.00 2.15
C ALA A 278 5.30 10.74 3.40
N SER A 279 5.37 12.08 3.37
CA SER A 279 5.67 12.87 4.56
C SER A 279 4.60 12.71 5.64
N TRP A 280 3.33 12.66 5.26
CA TRP A 280 2.22 12.38 6.17
C TRP A 280 2.31 10.94 6.74
N ARG A 281 2.52 9.94 5.88
CA ARG A 281 2.65 8.51 6.25
C ARG A 281 3.72 8.27 7.32
N ARG A 282 4.82 9.03 7.31
CA ARG A 282 5.90 8.94 8.31
C ARG A 282 5.46 9.26 9.74
N TRP A 283 4.46 10.11 9.90
CA TRP A 283 3.94 10.52 11.20
C TRP A 283 2.61 9.84 11.55
N HIS A 284 1.99 9.19 10.57
CA HIS A 284 0.82 8.38 10.77
C HIS A 284 1.29 6.95 11.00
N TYR A 285 1.58 6.61 12.25
CA TYR A 285 1.92 5.24 12.60
C TYR A 285 0.62 4.42 12.57
N ASP A 286 0.64 3.28 11.90
CA ASP A 286 -0.46 2.31 11.85
C ASP A 286 0.09 0.97 11.31
N PRO A 287 -0.59 -0.17 11.54
CA PRO A 287 -0.13 -1.47 11.06
C PRO A 287 -0.41 -1.74 9.57
N ASN A 288 -0.83 -0.74 8.78
CA ASN A 288 -1.05 -0.96 7.35
C ASN A 288 0.28 -1.17 6.65
N ALA A 289 0.29 -2.17 5.78
CA ALA A 289 1.39 -2.51 4.90
C ALA A 289 1.79 -1.35 4.00
N TYR A 290 0.85 -0.52 3.55
CA TYR A 290 1.09 0.75 2.88
C TYR A 290 -0.19 1.58 2.80
N TRP A 291 -0.04 2.84 2.41
CA TRP A 291 -1.12 3.75 2.11
C TRP A 291 -1.12 4.17 0.64
N THR A 292 -2.32 4.36 0.09
CA THR A 292 -2.52 4.85 -1.28
C THR A 292 -3.35 6.12 -1.28
N LEU A 293 -2.81 7.20 -1.85
CA LEU A 293 -3.55 8.44 -2.09
C LEU A 293 -4.27 8.36 -3.44
N MET A 294 -5.58 8.53 -3.41
CA MET A 294 -6.44 8.65 -4.58
C MET A 294 -6.63 10.12 -4.94
N THR A 295 -6.33 10.49 -6.18
CA THR A 295 -6.42 11.87 -6.68
C THR A 295 -7.10 11.93 -8.05
N ASN A 296 -7.71 13.05 -8.42
CA ASN A 296 -8.19 13.30 -9.79
C ASN A 296 -7.23 14.20 -10.58
N CYS A 297 -5.95 14.28 -10.15
CA CYS A 297 -4.95 15.18 -10.69
C CYS A 297 -3.77 14.42 -11.35
N PRO A 298 -3.92 13.91 -12.59
CA PRO A 298 -2.81 13.26 -13.31
C PRO A 298 -1.73 14.26 -13.71
N THR A 299 -0.52 13.77 -14.04
CA THR A 299 0.59 14.60 -14.53
C THR A 299 0.93 14.23 -15.97
N GLY A 300 0.40 15.01 -16.93
CA GLY A 300 0.47 14.61 -18.33
C GLY A 300 -0.22 13.26 -18.53
N ASN A 301 0.53 12.26 -19.00
CA ASN A 301 0.03 10.89 -19.12
C ASN A 301 0.34 10.01 -17.90
N VAL A 302 1.13 10.49 -16.93
CA VAL A 302 1.44 9.74 -15.70
C VAL A 302 0.19 9.71 -14.81
N VAL A 303 -0.20 8.51 -14.40
CA VAL A 303 -1.42 8.24 -13.64
C VAL A 303 -1.19 7.52 -12.32
N GLY A 304 0.04 7.08 -12.05
CA GLY A 304 0.40 6.58 -10.74
C GLY A 304 1.90 6.76 -10.49
N VAL A 305 2.24 6.91 -9.21
CA VAL A 305 3.63 6.99 -8.74
C VAL A 305 3.73 6.27 -7.40
N SER A 306 4.75 5.44 -7.24
CA SER A 306 4.92 4.60 -6.06
C SER A 306 6.39 4.49 -5.64
N ILE A 307 6.62 4.37 -4.34
CA ILE A 307 7.96 4.10 -3.79
C ILE A 307 8.25 2.60 -3.89
N VAL A 308 9.30 2.22 -4.61
CA VAL A 308 9.64 0.80 -4.75
C VAL A 308 10.14 0.22 -3.43
N GLY A 309 9.55 -0.90 -3.00
CA GLY A 309 9.91 -1.64 -1.79
C GLY A 309 9.37 -1.03 -0.49
N GLY A 310 8.31 -0.20 -0.57
CA GLY A 310 7.69 0.45 0.59
C GLY A 310 6.78 -0.44 1.46
N LEU A 311 6.69 -1.74 1.20
CA LEU A 311 5.83 -2.63 1.99
C LEU A 311 6.25 -2.67 3.47
N CYS A 312 5.26 -2.66 4.37
CA CYS A 312 5.40 -2.77 5.83
C CYS A 312 6.24 -1.70 6.53
N THR A 313 6.52 -0.57 5.87
CA THR A 313 7.33 0.52 6.45
C THR A 313 6.60 1.86 6.45
N THR A 314 6.69 2.59 7.55
CA THR A 314 6.12 3.94 7.69
C THR A 314 6.94 5.00 6.93
N TYR A 315 8.19 4.70 6.54
CA TYR A 315 9.06 5.67 5.88
C TYR A 315 8.80 5.81 4.37
N SER A 316 8.38 4.71 3.74
CA SER A 316 8.20 4.58 2.29
C SER A 316 6.93 3.86 1.86
N GLY A 317 6.05 3.44 2.78
CA GLY A 317 4.77 2.77 2.48
C GLY A 317 3.69 3.73 1.99
N ALA A 318 3.96 4.44 0.91
CA ALA A 318 3.07 5.40 0.28
C ALA A 318 3.16 5.33 -1.25
N ASN A 319 2.00 5.37 -1.91
CA ASN A 319 1.88 5.59 -3.35
C ASN A 319 0.70 6.53 -3.67
N VAL A 320 0.61 6.98 -4.92
CA VAL A 320 -0.45 7.85 -5.42
C VAL A 320 -1.04 7.26 -6.70
N VAL A 321 -2.37 7.20 -6.77
CA VAL A 321 -3.12 6.72 -7.93
C VAL A 321 -4.10 7.81 -8.39
N ALA A 322 -3.95 8.25 -9.62
CA ALA A 322 -4.89 9.16 -10.27
C ALA A 322 -6.12 8.40 -10.79
N ARG A 323 -7.28 9.06 -10.82
CA ARG A 323 -8.50 8.49 -11.41
C ARG A 323 -8.31 8.24 -12.91
N THR A 324 -8.56 7.00 -13.33
CA THR A 324 -8.57 6.55 -14.72
C THR A 324 -9.74 5.59 -14.94
N SER A 325 -9.97 5.14 -16.18
CA SER A 325 -10.95 4.09 -16.43
C SER A 325 -10.41 2.68 -16.15
N ASN A 326 -9.10 2.48 -16.21
CA ASN A 326 -8.38 1.27 -15.81
C ASN A 326 -7.77 1.40 -14.40
N GLN A 327 -8.54 1.96 -13.47
CA GLN A 327 -8.02 2.40 -12.17
C GLN A 327 -7.50 1.25 -11.29
N TRP A 328 -8.17 0.09 -11.31
CA TRP A 328 -7.74 -1.05 -10.50
C TRP A 328 -6.40 -1.63 -11.00
N GLN A 329 -6.12 -1.57 -12.31
CA GLN A 329 -4.82 -1.96 -12.86
C GLN A 329 -3.72 -1.01 -12.41
N VAL A 330 -3.98 0.31 -12.45
CA VAL A 330 -3.04 1.31 -11.93
C VAL A 330 -2.80 1.07 -10.44
N PHE A 331 -3.85 0.88 -9.66
CA PHE A 331 -3.72 0.53 -8.24
C PHE A 331 -2.91 -0.76 -8.02
N ALA A 332 -3.16 -1.81 -8.81
CA ALA A 332 -2.40 -3.06 -8.72
C ALA A 332 -0.93 -2.89 -9.13
N HIS A 333 -0.64 -2.03 -10.11
CA HIS A 333 0.71 -1.67 -10.55
C HIS A 333 1.48 -0.91 -9.47
N GLU A 334 0.88 0.15 -8.92
CA GLU A 334 1.51 0.96 -7.86
C GLU A 334 1.70 0.15 -6.57
N SER A 335 0.76 -0.76 -6.28
CA SER A 335 0.92 -1.75 -5.22
C SER A 335 2.10 -2.69 -5.52
N GLY A 336 2.34 -3.06 -6.78
CA GLY A 336 3.43 -3.96 -7.17
C GLY A 336 4.80 -3.37 -6.86
N HIS A 337 4.94 -2.06 -7.06
CA HIS A 337 6.10 -1.31 -6.60
C HIS A 337 6.28 -1.37 -5.07
N MET A 338 5.22 -1.32 -4.25
CA MET A 338 5.35 -1.51 -2.79
C MET A 338 6.00 -2.86 -2.46
N PHE A 339 5.66 -3.93 -3.21
CA PHE A 339 6.26 -5.27 -3.10
C PHE A 339 7.67 -5.37 -3.72
N GLY A 340 8.20 -4.26 -4.24
CA GLY A 340 9.56 -4.16 -4.79
C GLY A 340 9.68 -4.50 -6.28
N ALA A 341 8.58 -4.69 -6.99
CA ALA A 341 8.61 -4.93 -8.42
C ALA A 341 9.16 -3.71 -9.19
N THR A 342 9.98 -3.98 -10.20
CA THR A 342 10.35 -3.00 -11.23
C THR A 342 9.47 -3.18 -12.46
N HIS A 343 9.51 -2.23 -13.39
CA HIS A 343 8.74 -2.35 -14.62
C HIS A 343 9.18 -3.54 -15.48
N ASP A 344 8.24 -4.15 -16.17
CA ASP A 344 8.52 -5.10 -17.26
C ASP A 344 9.18 -4.39 -18.45
N CYS A 345 10.04 -5.11 -19.17
CA CYS A 345 10.70 -4.55 -20.33
C CYS A 345 9.75 -4.37 -21.53
N GLU A 346 9.99 -3.31 -22.31
CA GLU A 346 9.37 -3.03 -23.61
C GLU A 346 10.44 -3.08 -24.71
N SER A 347 10.03 -3.16 -25.97
CA SER A 347 10.94 -3.18 -27.13
C SER A 347 12.03 -2.09 -27.06
N GLN A 348 11.69 -0.90 -26.57
CA GLN A 348 12.58 0.24 -26.43
C GLN A 348 13.61 0.01 -25.30
N THR A 349 13.20 -0.44 -24.11
CA THR A 349 14.13 -0.70 -23.00
C THR A 349 15.01 -1.91 -23.27
N CYS A 350 14.53 -2.91 -24.01
CA CYS A 350 15.35 -4.03 -24.46
C CYS A 350 16.48 -3.63 -25.42
N SER A 351 16.36 -2.49 -26.10
CA SER A 351 17.38 -1.98 -27.03
C SER A 351 18.44 -1.10 -26.37
N THR A 352 18.16 -0.60 -25.16
CA THR A 352 19.00 0.42 -24.48
C THR A 352 19.49 0.01 -23.09
N SER A 353 18.85 -0.98 -22.45
CA SER A 353 19.09 -1.34 -21.05
C SER A 353 19.77 -2.69 -20.88
N ASN A 354 20.86 -2.73 -20.10
CA ASN A 354 21.34 -3.95 -19.46
C ASN A 354 20.98 -3.91 -17.96
N GLY A 355 19.70 -4.16 -17.61
CA GLY A 355 19.31 -4.49 -16.22
C GLY A 355 18.32 -3.57 -15.49
N ASP A 356 17.74 -2.54 -16.13
CA ASP A 356 16.82 -1.59 -15.46
C ASP A 356 15.32 -1.98 -15.53
N CYS A 357 14.99 -3.13 -16.13
CA CYS A 357 13.63 -3.63 -16.28
C CYS A 357 13.58 -5.16 -16.11
N CYS A 358 12.38 -5.70 -15.94
CA CYS A 358 12.12 -7.12 -15.80
C CYS A 358 11.94 -7.79 -17.18
N PRO A 359 12.91 -8.58 -17.68
CA PRO A 359 12.76 -9.26 -18.96
C PRO A 359 11.71 -10.38 -18.88
N LEU A 360 10.91 -10.59 -19.92
CA LEU A 360 9.85 -11.61 -19.93
C LEU A 360 10.36 -13.02 -19.56
N SER A 361 11.54 -13.39 -20.07
CA SER A 361 12.21 -14.65 -19.75
C SER A 361 13.72 -14.55 -19.99
N SER A 362 14.45 -15.66 -19.76
CA SER A 362 15.88 -15.74 -20.10
C SER A 362 16.17 -15.67 -21.61
N SER A 363 15.16 -15.89 -22.46
CA SER A 363 15.31 -15.91 -23.92
C SER A 363 14.49 -14.83 -24.64
N SER A 364 13.62 -14.11 -23.92
CA SER A 364 12.80 -13.02 -24.46
C SER A 364 12.85 -11.84 -23.51
N CYS A 365 13.27 -10.68 -24.01
CA CYS A 365 13.31 -9.46 -23.20
C CYS A 365 11.95 -8.77 -23.16
N ASP A 366 11.39 -8.44 -24.33
CA ASP A 366 10.16 -7.66 -24.45
C ASP A 366 8.94 -8.43 -23.92
N ALA A 367 8.19 -7.79 -23.01
CA ALA A 367 6.96 -8.32 -22.43
C ALA A 367 5.70 -7.91 -23.23
N GLY A 368 5.85 -7.11 -24.29
CA GLY A 368 4.82 -6.80 -25.26
C GLY A 368 3.62 -6.02 -24.71
N GLY A 369 3.79 -5.30 -23.59
CA GLY A 369 2.68 -4.55 -22.97
C GLY A 369 1.63 -5.39 -22.24
N GLN A 370 1.86 -6.70 -22.08
CA GLN A 370 0.79 -7.64 -21.70
C GLN A 370 0.54 -7.78 -20.19
N TYR A 371 1.44 -7.28 -19.35
CA TYR A 371 1.45 -7.52 -17.91
C TYR A 371 1.28 -6.25 -17.09
N ILE A 372 0.82 -6.39 -15.85
CA ILE A 372 0.47 -5.28 -14.96
C ILE A 372 1.67 -4.36 -14.67
N MET A 373 2.90 -4.89 -14.58
CA MET A 373 4.09 -4.06 -14.33
C MET A 373 4.67 -3.44 -15.60
N ASN A 374 3.97 -3.49 -16.74
CA ASN A 374 4.36 -2.68 -17.88
C ASN A 374 4.30 -1.17 -17.53
N PRO A 375 5.25 -0.34 -17.98
CA PRO A 375 5.25 1.10 -17.71
C PRO A 375 3.97 1.82 -18.18
N SER A 376 3.31 1.28 -19.20
CA SER A 376 2.05 1.78 -19.74
C SER A 376 0.89 0.90 -19.28
N SER A 377 -0.01 1.47 -18.48
CA SER A 377 -1.18 0.75 -17.98
C SER A 377 -2.32 0.71 -19.00
N THR A 378 -2.87 -0.48 -19.23
CA THR A 378 -3.99 -0.75 -20.14
C THR A 378 -5.06 -1.62 -19.46
N SER A 379 -6.27 -1.70 -20.04
CA SER A 379 -7.38 -2.42 -19.41
C SER A 379 -7.36 -3.94 -19.57
N TYR A 380 -6.55 -4.49 -20.48
CA TYR A 380 -6.45 -5.94 -20.69
C TYR A 380 -5.36 -6.61 -19.82
N GLN A 381 -4.52 -5.83 -19.13
CA GLN A 381 -3.49 -6.35 -18.24
C GLN A 381 -4.11 -6.95 -16.98
N THR A 382 -4.11 -8.28 -16.89
CA THR A 382 -4.75 -9.03 -15.80
C THR A 382 -3.81 -10.02 -15.09
N SER A 383 -2.50 -9.96 -15.38
CA SER A 383 -1.49 -10.83 -14.78
C SER A 383 -0.14 -10.14 -14.61
N PHE A 384 0.68 -10.64 -13.69
CA PHE A 384 2.07 -10.25 -13.52
C PHE A 384 2.99 -11.10 -14.40
N SER A 385 4.07 -10.53 -14.92
CA SER A 385 5.03 -11.28 -15.74
C SER A 385 5.77 -12.31 -14.88
N PRO A 386 6.28 -13.41 -15.46
CA PRO A 386 7.10 -14.37 -14.72
C PRO A 386 8.29 -13.74 -13.99
N CYS A 387 8.87 -12.69 -14.59
CA CYS A 387 9.97 -11.95 -13.97
C CYS A 387 9.52 -11.16 -12.75
N THR A 388 8.41 -10.41 -12.85
CA THR A 388 7.83 -9.70 -11.69
C THR A 388 7.55 -10.67 -10.54
N VAL A 389 6.94 -11.82 -10.84
CA VAL A 389 6.63 -12.84 -9.84
C VAL A 389 7.89 -13.31 -9.12
N GLY A 390 8.95 -13.65 -9.88
CA GLY A 390 10.23 -14.08 -9.34
C GLY A 390 10.94 -12.99 -8.53
N GLN A 391 10.91 -11.75 -9.00
CA GLN A 391 11.52 -10.60 -8.33
C GLN A 391 10.88 -10.35 -6.96
N VAL A 392 9.54 -10.24 -6.90
CA VAL A 392 8.82 -10.04 -5.64
C VAL A 392 9.12 -11.19 -4.67
N CYS A 393 9.04 -12.44 -5.11
CA CYS A 393 9.38 -13.57 -4.25
C CYS A 393 10.82 -13.56 -3.76
N SER A 394 11.78 -13.15 -4.60
CA SER A 394 13.18 -13.02 -4.18
C SER A 394 13.35 -11.94 -3.13
N LEU A 395 12.71 -10.78 -3.30
CA LEU A 395 12.81 -9.65 -2.39
C LEU A 395 12.22 -9.97 -1.01
N LEU A 396 11.00 -10.51 -0.98
CA LEU A 396 10.34 -10.94 0.26
C LEU A 396 11.13 -12.03 1.00
N ARG A 397 11.68 -13.03 0.28
CA ARG A 397 12.50 -14.09 0.92
C ARG A 397 13.83 -13.56 1.45
N SER A 398 14.39 -12.56 0.79
CA SER A 398 15.67 -11.95 1.19
C SER A 398 15.55 -10.94 2.33
N GLY A 399 14.33 -10.55 2.72
CA GLY A 399 14.09 -9.47 3.68
C GLY A 399 14.48 -8.09 3.17
N ARG A 400 14.69 -7.92 1.86
CA ARG A 400 14.97 -6.61 1.23
C ARG A 400 13.72 -5.76 1.07
N VAL A 401 12.55 -6.40 1.13
CA VAL A 401 11.24 -5.78 1.28
C VAL A 401 10.66 -6.35 2.57
N GLU A 402 10.28 -5.48 3.49
CA GLU A 402 9.70 -5.87 4.77
C GLU A 402 8.31 -6.49 4.56
N ASP A 403 8.02 -7.59 5.25
CA ASP A 403 6.75 -8.31 5.14
C ASP A 403 6.19 -8.78 6.49
N ASP A 404 6.81 -8.35 7.59
CA ASP A 404 6.46 -8.75 8.95
C ASP A 404 5.09 -8.23 9.41
N CYS A 405 4.57 -7.18 8.76
CA CYS A 405 3.22 -6.65 9.03
C CYS A 405 2.10 -7.45 8.35
N LEU A 406 2.42 -8.42 7.47
CA LEU A 406 1.42 -9.21 6.76
C LEU A 406 0.78 -10.23 7.70
N VAL A 407 -0.51 -10.07 7.98
CA VAL A 407 -1.25 -10.93 8.92
C VAL A 407 -1.75 -12.21 8.26
N HIS A 408 -2.09 -13.23 9.06
CA HIS A 408 -2.80 -14.38 8.53
C HIS A 408 -4.28 -14.05 8.28
N SER A 409 -4.92 -14.72 7.32
CA SER A 409 -6.35 -14.50 6.98
C SER A 409 -7.30 -14.82 8.14
N ASN A 410 -6.91 -15.69 9.08
CA ASN A 410 -7.66 -15.96 10.31
C ASN A 410 -7.45 -14.91 11.41
N ASP A 411 -6.45 -14.04 11.27
CA ASP A 411 -6.03 -13.07 12.29
C ASP A 411 -6.46 -11.63 11.94
N THR A 412 -7.24 -11.42 10.86
CA THR A 412 -7.84 -10.10 10.51
C THR A 412 -8.95 -9.64 11.48
N GLY A 413 -9.09 -10.32 12.63
CA GLY A 413 -9.88 -9.82 13.76
C GLY A 413 -9.20 -8.65 14.45
N PRO A 414 -9.76 -8.12 15.55
CA PRO A 414 -9.10 -7.09 16.35
C PRO A 414 -7.98 -7.76 17.14
N THR A 415 -6.91 -8.15 16.45
CA THR A 415 -5.66 -8.54 17.06
C THR A 415 -4.81 -7.28 17.13
N ILE A 416 -4.68 -6.77 18.35
CA ILE A 416 -3.56 -5.93 18.78
C ILE A 416 -2.31 -6.82 18.64
N SER A 417 -1.87 -7.06 17.41
CA SER A 417 -0.74 -7.93 17.07
C SER A 417 -0.20 -7.53 15.69
N GLY A 418 0.07 -6.24 15.53
CA GLY A 418 0.98 -5.70 14.53
C GLY A 418 1.99 -4.79 15.24
N PRO A 419 3.21 -4.60 14.70
CA PRO A 419 4.25 -3.84 15.37
C PRO A 419 3.81 -2.38 15.60
N SER A 420 3.72 -2.02 16.87
CA SER A 420 3.92 -0.69 17.46
C SER A 420 3.36 0.53 16.72
N THR A 421 2.17 0.92 17.14
CA THR A 421 1.74 2.31 17.26
C THR A 421 1.35 2.60 18.70
N PRO A 422 1.45 3.86 19.19
CA PRO A 422 1.55 4.19 20.60
C PRO A 422 0.19 4.11 21.31
N ALA A 423 -0.44 2.95 21.29
CA ALA A 423 -1.01 2.37 22.49
C ALA A 423 0.14 1.54 23.10
N GLY A 424 0.25 1.53 24.42
CA GLY A 424 1.37 0.92 25.14
C GLY A 424 2.00 -0.33 24.52
N GLU A 425 3.32 -0.42 24.56
CA GLU A 425 4.02 -1.65 24.19
C GLU A 425 3.87 -2.68 25.31
N CYS A 426 2.75 -3.40 25.27
CA CYS A 426 2.42 -4.42 26.24
C CYS A 426 3.52 -5.48 26.33
N GLY A 427 4.14 -5.56 27.50
CA GLY A 427 5.20 -6.51 27.81
C GLY A 427 6.59 -5.87 27.90
N ASN A 428 6.68 -4.54 27.84
CA ASN A 428 7.91 -3.80 28.14
C ASN A 428 8.08 -3.51 29.66
N GLY A 429 7.06 -3.82 30.47
CA GLY A 429 7.04 -3.65 31.92
C GLY A 429 6.59 -2.25 32.38
N ILE A 430 5.97 -1.45 31.51
CA ILE A 430 5.55 -0.07 31.77
C ILE A 430 4.08 0.05 31.40
N VAL A 431 3.23 0.47 32.35
CA VAL A 431 1.82 0.71 32.07
C VAL A 431 1.65 2.02 31.30
N GLU A 432 1.20 1.92 30.06
CA GLU A 432 1.00 3.06 29.15
C GLU A 432 -0.49 3.29 28.83
N ASP A 433 -0.81 4.37 28.10
CA ASP A 433 -2.19 4.69 27.73
C ASP A 433 -2.80 3.55 26.89
N GLY A 434 -3.86 2.93 27.44
CA GLY A 434 -4.50 1.75 26.86
C GLY A 434 -4.26 0.45 27.64
N GLU A 435 -3.38 0.46 28.65
CA GLU A 435 -3.06 -0.69 29.50
C GLU A 435 -3.59 -0.52 30.93
N GLU A 436 -4.03 -1.62 31.55
CA GLU A 436 -4.41 -1.63 32.98
C GLU A 436 -3.26 -2.13 33.88
N CYS A 437 -2.29 -2.84 33.29
CA CYS A 437 -1.09 -3.38 33.93
C CYS A 437 -0.07 -3.82 32.86
N ASP A 438 1.21 -3.97 33.23
CA ASP A 438 2.24 -4.59 32.38
C ASP A 438 3.08 -5.58 33.21
N CYS A 439 3.23 -6.79 32.67
CA CYS A 439 3.87 -7.98 33.25
C CYS A 439 5.28 -8.26 32.68
N GLY A 440 5.81 -7.38 31.83
CA GLY A 440 6.99 -7.62 31.01
C GLY A 440 6.74 -8.70 29.95
N GLU A 441 7.80 -9.35 29.49
CA GLU A 441 7.75 -10.38 28.42
C GLU A 441 6.78 -11.56 28.71
N ASN A 442 6.28 -11.70 29.94
CA ASN A 442 5.41 -12.78 30.38
C ASN A 442 3.90 -12.49 30.20
N CYS A 443 3.51 -11.42 29.52
CA CYS A 443 2.10 -11.03 29.39
C CYS A 443 1.21 -11.97 28.57
N ALA A 444 1.80 -12.87 27.78
CA ALA A 444 1.11 -13.91 27.04
C ALA A 444 0.95 -15.24 27.83
N ASP A 445 1.61 -15.38 28.98
CA ASP A 445 1.67 -16.66 29.69
C ASP A 445 0.50 -16.85 30.66
N ASN A 446 -0.56 -17.52 30.18
CA ASN A 446 -1.68 -18.00 30.98
C ASN A 446 -1.39 -19.33 31.72
N SER A 447 -0.17 -19.88 31.65
CA SER A 447 0.13 -21.21 32.20
C SER A 447 0.18 -21.23 33.73
N ASN A 448 0.30 -20.08 34.39
CA ASN A 448 0.28 -19.95 35.83
C ASN A 448 -1.00 -19.23 36.27
N SER A 449 -1.92 -19.96 36.92
CA SER A 449 -3.17 -19.48 37.53
C SER A 449 -2.98 -18.49 38.69
N ASN A 450 -1.84 -17.80 38.74
CA ASN A 450 -1.37 -16.94 39.81
C ASN A 450 -0.80 -15.60 39.27
N SER A 451 -1.00 -15.29 37.99
CA SER A 451 -0.64 -14.00 37.38
C SER A 451 -1.74 -12.96 37.64
N CYS A 452 -1.36 -11.76 38.06
CA CYS A 452 -2.28 -10.64 38.28
C CYS A 452 -2.57 -9.84 36.99
N CYS A 453 -1.80 -10.05 35.94
CA CYS A 453 -1.85 -9.32 34.67
C CYS A 453 -1.78 -10.29 33.49
N VAL A 454 -2.71 -10.17 32.54
CA VAL A 454 -2.78 -10.99 31.33
C VAL A 454 -3.13 -10.09 30.16
N ASN A 455 -2.35 -10.12 29.08
CA ASN A 455 -2.53 -9.25 27.92
C ASN A 455 -2.71 -7.76 28.31
N CYS A 456 -1.89 -7.29 29.25
CA CYS A 456 -1.92 -5.94 29.81
C CYS A 456 -3.28 -5.47 30.38
N ARG A 457 -4.06 -6.44 30.88
CA ARG A 457 -5.29 -6.23 31.63
C ARG A 457 -5.27 -6.90 32.99
N LEU A 458 -5.92 -6.28 33.97
CA LEU A 458 -6.02 -6.82 35.32
C LEU A 458 -7.01 -7.98 35.35
N VAL A 459 -6.67 -9.05 36.08
CA VAL A 459 -7.61 -10.16 36.31
C VAL A 459 -8.69 -9.72 37.30
N SER A 460 -9.95 -10.06 37.05
CA SER A 460 -11.12 -9.67 37.87
C SER A 460 -10.91 -9.89 39.37
N GLY A 461 -10.94 -8.81 40.15
CA GLY A 461 -10.78 -8.81 41.60
C GLY A 461 -9.37 -8.44 42.09
N SER A 462 -8.42 -8.16 41.20
CA SER A 462 -7.08 -7.65 41.54
C SER A 462 -7.03 -6.11 41.54
N GLN A 463 -6.22 -5.51 42.42
CA GLN A 463 -6.03 -4.06 42.57
C GLN A 463 -4.54 -3.70 42.64
N CYS A 464 -3.74 -4.17 41.68
CA CYS A 464 -2.29 -4.06 41.80
C CYS A 464 -1.70 -3.21 40.68
N ASP A 465 -1.04 -2.15 41.11
CA ASP A 465 -0.30 -1.20 40.30
C ASP A 465 1.11 -1.77 40.06
N SER A 466 1.48 -1.85 38.78
CA SER A 466 2.86 -1.98 38.29
C SER A 466 3.73 -3.15 38.83
N GLY A 467 3.69 -4.30 38.14
CA GLY A 467 4.87 -5.18 38.01
C GLY A 467 4.90 -6.49 38.81
N SER A 468 5.00 -7.61 38.09
CA SER A 468 5.59 -8.93 38.45
C SER A 468 5.20 -9.66 39.75
N GLY A 469 4.21 -9.17 40.51
CA GLY A 469 3.75 -9.81 41.74
C GLY A 469 2.96 -11.11 41.51
N ARG A 470 3.02 -12.04 42.47
CA ARG A 470 2.18 -13.26 42.47
C ARG A 470 0.82 -12.95 43.14
N CYS A 471 -0.28 -13.49 42.59
CA CYS A 471 -1.65 -13.34 43.12
C CYS A 471 -2.26 -14.67 43.62
N PRO A 472 -1.83 -15.25 44.76
CA PRO A 472 -2.62 -16.29 45.40
C PRO A 472 -3.93 -15.68 45.95
N SER A 473 -5.08 -16.15 45.49
CA SER A 473 -6.42 -15.81 46.04
C SER A 473 -6.83 -14.32 45.94
N GLY A 474 -6.35 -13.61 44.91
CA GLY A 474 -6.74 -12.21 44.65
C GLY A 474 -6.04 -11.16 45.53
N ARG A 475 -4.95 -11.54 46.23
CA ARG A 475 -4.16 -10.63 47.07
C ARG A 475 -2.72 -10.60 46.59
N CYS A 476 -2.17 -9.41 46.39
CA CYS A 476 -0.81 -9.24 45.89
C CYS A 476 0.24 -9.44 46.99
N GLU A 477 1.22 -10.31 46.72
CA GLU A 477 2.38 -10.53 47.58
C GLU A 477 3.65 -10.16 46.80
N GLY A 478 4.37 -9.13 47.28
CA GLY A 478 5.78 -8.89 46.95
C GLY A 478 6.10 -7.91 45.82
N SER A 479 5.70 -6.63 45.92
CA SER A 479 6.45 -5.55 45.26
C SER A 479 7.08 -4.65 46.32
N GLU A 480 8.42 -4.56 46.30
CA GLU A 480 9.13 -3.47 46.98
C GLU A 480 8.77 -2.16 46.28
N ASP A 481 8.54 -1.12 47.09
CA ASP A 481 8.24 0.27 46.72
C ASP A 481 9.29 0.83 45.73
N ARG A 482 9.11 0.58 44.42
CA ARG A 482 9.82 1.30 43.37
C ARG A 482 8.92 2.41 42.86
N ARG A 483 9.11 3.58 43.46
CA ARG A 483 8.57 4.85 42.98
C ARG A 483 8.95 5.07 41.51
N PRO A 484 8.09 5.70 40.69
CA PRO A 484 8.41 5.99 39.30
C PRO A 484 9.62 6.91 39.22
N LEU A 485 10.64 6.52 38.46
CA LEU A 485 11.72 7.42 38.02
C LEU A 485 11.20 8.32 36.88
N GLY A 486 10.14 9.07 37.16
CA GLY A 486 9.73 10.22 36.34
C GLY A 486 10.50 11.44 36.81
N GLY A 487 11.58 11.81 36.10
CA GLY A 487 12.35 13.00 36.49
C GLY A 487 13.67 13.27 35.79
N TYR A 488 13.96 12.68 34.63
CA TYR A 488 15.24 12.91 33.94
C TYR A 488 15.15 13.74 32.65
N GLU A 489 13.96 14.16 32.21
CA GLU A 489 13.80 15.07 31.05
C GLU A 489 14.65 16.35 31.15
N PRO A 490 14.72 17.08 32.28
CA PRO A 490 15.62 18.24 32.37
C PRO A 490 17.10 17.86 32.42
N LEU A 491 17.43 16.63 32.82
CA LEU A 491 18.81 16.14 32.97
C LEU A 491 19.37 15.68 31.62
N VAL A 492 18.54 15.06 30.77
CA VAL A 492 18.87 14.66 29.39
C VAL A 492 18.94 15.87 28.48
N ILE A 493 18.03 16.84 28.61
CA ILE A 493 18.12 18.13 27.88
C ILE A 493 19.39 18.88 28.30
N GLY A 494 19.72 18.90 29.60
CA GLY A 494 20.94 19.52 30.12
C GLY A 494 22.23 18.85 29.62
N LEU A 495 22.29 17.52 29.59
CA LEU A 495 23.43 16.76 29.05
C LEU A 495 23.57 16.90 27.54
N ALA A 496 22.46 16.83 26.79
CA ALA A 496 22.47 16.98 25.33
C ALA A 496 22.86 18.41 24.90
N ALA A 497 22.34 19.44 25.57
CA ALA A 497 22.72 20.83 25.32
C ALA A 497 24.16 21.13 25.75
N GLY A 498 24.62 20.57 26.88
CA GLY A 498 25.98 20.75 27.39
C GLY A 498 27.04 20.07 26.53
N ILE A 499 26.83 18.80 26.17
CA ILE A 499 27.76 18.03 25.34
C ILE A 499 27.70 18.49 23.88
N GLY A 500 26.50 18.70 23.33
CA GLY A 500 26.31 19.20 21.96
C GLY A 500 26.83 20.63 21.77
N GLY A 501 26.52 21.52 22.72
CA GLY A 501 27.04 22.89 22.74
C GLY A 501 28.55 22.94 22.92
N GLY A 502 29.11 22.11 23.81
CA GLY A 502 30.55 22.01 24.03
C GLY A 502 31.32 21.51 22.81
N LEU A 503 30.78 20.52 22.09
CA LEU A 503 31.36 20.01 20.84
C LEU A 503 31.33 21.05 19.73
N LEU A 504 30.20 21.75 19.55
CA LEU A 504 30.09 22.82 18.55
C LEU A 504 31.02 23.99 18.87
N LEU A 505 31.11 24.41 20.13
CA LEU A 505 32.02 25.47 20.54
C LEU A 505 33.49 25.05 20.33
N GLY A 506 33.84 23.80 20.63
CA GLY A 506 35.17 23.23 20.39
C GLY A 506 35.56 23.22 18.91
N ILE A 507 34.62 22.88 18.03
CA ILE A 507 34.81 22.92 16.57
C ILE A 507 35.02 24.37 16.10
N VAL A 508 34.21 25.32 16.58
CA VAL A 508 34.34 26.73 16.21
C VAL A 508 35.69 27.30 16.69
N ILE A 509 36.11 27.01 17.92
CA ILE A 509 37.40 27.44 18.46
C ILE A 509 38.55 26.83 17.65
N ALA A 510 38.47 25.56 17.29
CA ALA A 510 39.49 24.91 16.45
C ALA A 510 39.59 25.53 15.06
N ILE A 511 38.45 25.89 14.45
CA ILE A 511 38.41 26.61 13.16
C ILE A 511 39.04 28.01 13.30
N VAL A 512 38.68 28.76 14.33
CA VAL A 512 39.24 30.09 14.60
C VAL A 512 40.75 30.01 14.86
N TRP A 513 41.22 29.04 15.63
CA TRP A 513 42.67 28.85 15.86
C TRP A 513 43.42 28.45 14.60
N ARG A 514 42.81 27.65 13.71
CA ARG A 514 43.42 27.28 12.43
C ARG A 514 43.44 28.43 11.44
N CYS A 515 42.44 29.32 11.49
CA CYS A 515 42.34 30.52 10.66
C CYS A 515 43.23 31.66 11.17
N CYS A 516 43.34 31.86 12.49
CA CYS A 516 44.13 32.94 13.09
C CYS A 516 45.59 32.54 13.40
N GLY A 517 45.88 31.25 13.60
CA GLY A 517 47.22 30.72 13.90
C GLY A 517 48.17 30.66 12.69
N ARG A 518 47.66 30.88 11.46
CA ARG A 518 48.48 30.92 10.25
C ARG A 518 49.15 32.27 9.97
N ARG A 519 49.08 33.23 10.91
CA ARG A 519 49.82 34.51 10.85
C ARG A 519 51.02 34.56 11.81
N ARG A 520 51.88 33.55 11.77
CA ARG A 520 53.31 33.74 12.07
C ARG A 520 54.08 33.31 10.84
N VAL A 521 54.25 34.28 9.95
CA VAL A 521 55.15 34.23 8.79
C VAL A 521 56.58 34.25 9.33
N ASP A 522 57.37 33.32 8.80
CA ASP A 522 58.82 33.19 8.99
C ASP A 522 59.53 34.54 8.80
N LYS A 523 60.45 34.82 9.72
CA LYS A 523 61.46 35.87 9.56
C LYS A 523 62.53 35.34 8.60
N GLN A 524 62.65 36.04 7.47
CA GLN A 524 63.86 36.41 6.73
C GLN A 524 64.96 35.35 6.56
N ASP A 525 65.20 34.97 5.30
CA ASP A 525 66.55 34.88 4.74
C ASP A 525 66.57 35.61 3.39
N GLU A 526 67.38 36.68 3.31
CA GLU A 526 67.76 37.41 2.10
C GLU A 526 68.71 36.55 1.24
N PRO A 527 68.58 36.52 -0.10
CA PRO A 527 69.69 36.19 -0.97
C PRO A 527 70.46 37.46 -1.35
N THR A 528 71.73 37.48 -0.97
CA THR A 528 72.72 38.50 -1.31
C THR A 528 72.85 38.73 -2.82
N LEU A 529 72.84 40.02 -3.17
CA LEU A 529 73.23 40.60 -4.45
C LEU A 529 74.64 40.13 -4.87
N ALA A 530 74.75 39.40 -5.98
CA ALA A 530 76.00 39.23 -6.71
C ALA A 530 75.87 39.92 -8.07
N ARG A 531 76.92 40.69 -8.38
CA ARG A 531 77.03 41.71 -9.40
C ARG A 531 77.95 41.18 -10.51
N GLU A 532 77.43 41.00 -11.72
CA GLU A 532 78.18 40.84 -12.97
C GLU A 532 77.32 41.43 -14.10
N VAL A 533 77.53 42.69 -14.49
CA VAL A 533 78.45 43.20 -15.53
C VAL A 533 78.03 42.83 -16.97
N ASN A 534 77.34 43.81 -17.55
CA ASN A 534 77.47 44.41 -18.89
C ASN A 534 76.92 43.76 -20.19
N ASN A 535 76.22 44.66 -20.89
CA ASN A 535 76.15 44.90 -22.34
C ASN A 535 75.40 43.92 -23.24
N ASN A 536 74.25 44.36 -23.79
CA ASN A 536 74.31 45.07 -25.07
C ASN A 536 73.01 45.79 -25.45
N HIS A 537 73.19 46.95 -26.07
CA HIS A 537 72.20 47.75 -26.80
C HIS A 537 71.89 47.14 -28.19
N ILE A 538 70.60 47.20 -28.57
CA ILE A 538 70.02 47.66 -29.87
C ILE A 538 70.85 47.45 -31.16
N TYR A 539 70.34 46.67 -32.13
CA TYR A 539 69.84 47.10 -33.46
C TYR A 539 69.57 45.89 -34.40
N ARG A 540 68.47 46.01 -35.16
CA ARG A 540 67.95 45.18 -36.27
C ARG A 540 67.13 43.94 -35.94
#